data_AF-A0A7S2CRJ9-F1
#
_entry.id   AF-A0A7S2CRJ9-F1
#
_cell.length_a   1.000
_cell.length_b   1.000
_cell.length_c   1.000
_cell.angle_alpha   90.00
_cell.angle_beta   90.00
_cell.angle_gamma   90.00
#
_symmetry.space_group_name_H-M   'P 1'
#
loop_
_entity.id
_entity.type
_entity.pdbx_description
1 polymer ?
#
loop_
_entity_poly.entity_id
_entity_poly.type
_entity_poly.pdbx_seq_one_letter_code
_entity_poly.pdbx_strand_id
1 'polypeptide(L)'
;GRRRLATTYAQWAIDSYSDSNCDFTDGNLCVYNPQTCVFVFRGSDDAYDWISNAQGVFVETSVNDRTMHGGFVSEFNKAKSFISGKSCANPTFIGHSLGGAIAEVARVHFG
;
A
#
# COMPACT_ATOMS: atom_id res chain seq x y z
N GLY A 1 -1.68 23.50 -11.11
CA GLY A 1 -2.44 22.36 -11.64
C GLY A 1 -1.92 21.04 -11.09
N ARG A 2 -1.00 20.36 -11.79
CA ARG A 2 -0.57 18.98 -11.47
C ARG A 2 0.56 18.84 -10.43
N ARG A 3 1.44 19.85 -10.29
CA ARG A 3 2.54 19.80 -9.30
C ARG A 3 2.05 19.79 -7.85
N ARG A 4 0.97 20.50 -7.51
CA ARG A 4 0.41 20.49 -6.14
C ARG A 4 -0.12 19.10 -5.75
N LEU A 5 -0.83 18.41 -6.65
CA LEU A 5 -1.36 17.08 -6.40
C LEU A 5 -0.25 16.04 -6.16
N ALA A 6 0.81 16.08 -6.98
CA ALA A 6 1.98 15.20 -6.80
C ALA A 6 2.70 15.45 -5.47
N THR A 7 2.82 16.72 -5.04
CA THR A 7 3.38 17.06 -3.72
C THR A 7 2.49 16.53 -2.59
N THR A 8 1.16 16.61 -2.71
CA THR A 8 0.23 16.09 -1.70
C THR A 8 0.28 14.57 -1.58
N TYR A 9 0.33 13.83 -2.69
CA TYR A 9 0.41 12.35 -2.64
C TYR A 9 1.75 11.84 -2.12
N ALA A 10 2.85 12.49 -2.50
CA ALA A 10 4.16 12.18 -1.93
C ALA A 10 4.19 12.48 -0.43
N GLN A 11 3.60 13.60 0.02
CA GLN A 11 3.52 13.94 1.44
C GLN A 11 2.68 12.91 2.22
N TRP A 12 1.56 12.43 1.65
CA TRP A 12 0.73 11.39 2.29
C TRP A 12 1.40 10.01 2.29
N ALA A 13 2.26 9.74 1.32
CA ALA A 13 3.09 8.55 1.33
C ALA A 13 4.23 8.65 2.37
N ILE A 14 4.80 9.85 2.57
CA ILE A 14 5.97 10.09 3.44
C ILE A 14 5.59 10.24 4.92
N ASP A 15 4.49 10.94 5.25
CA ASP A 15 4.32 11.55 6.58
C ASP A 15 2.89 11.45 7.13
N SER A 16 2.25 10.28 7.03
CA SER A 16 0.87 10.11 7.48
C SER A 16 0.79 9.65 8.95
N TYR A 17 1.21 10.52 9.87
CA TYR A 17 1.16 10.30 11.33
C TYR A 17 -0.23 10.45 11.97
N SER A 18 -1.26 10.84 11.20
CA SER A 18 -2.63 10.93 11.73
C SER A 18 -3.49 9.79 11.18
N ASP A 19 -3.63 8.73 11.98
CA ASP A 19 -4.50 7.57 11.70
C ASP A 19 -5.99 7.95 11.56
N SER A 20 -6.35 9.21 11.80
CA SER A 20 -7.72 9.69 11.76
C SER A 20 -8.35 9.78 10.36
N ASN A 21 -7.61 9.55 9.27
CA ASN A 21 -8.08 9.85 7.90
C ASN A 21 -7.95 8.70 6.89
N CYS A 22 -7.70 7.46 7.31
CA CYS A 22 -7.61 6.33 6.38
C CYS A 22 -9.00 5.96 5.83
N ASP A 23 -9.10 5.70 4.52
CA ASP A 23 -10.34 5.19 3.90
C ASP A 23 -10.52 3.67 4.15
N PHE A 24 -9.42 2.98 4.44
CA PHE A 24 -9.39 1.59 4.87
C PHE A 24 -8.29 1.39 5.92
N THR A 25 -8.61 0.68 7.00
CA THR A 25 -7.65 0.26 8.02
C THR A 25 -7.84 -1.22 8.37
N ASP A 26 -6.71 -1.93 8.53
CA ASP A 26 -6.70 -3.28 9.09
C ASP A 26 -5.34 -3.56 9.75
N GLY A 27 -5.32 -3.57 11.08
CA GLY A 27 -4.09 -3.63 11.87
C GLY A 27 -3.17 -2.46 11.54
N ASN A 28 -1.98 -2.77 11.00
CA ASN A 28 -0.98 -1.78 10.63
C ASN A 28 -1.14 -1.21 9.22
N LEU A 29 -2.10 -1.73 8.44
CA LEU A 29 -2.38 -1.25 7.11
C LEU A 29 -3.33 -0.05 7.15
N CYS A 30 -2.93 1.01 6.47
CA CYS A 30 -3.78 2.16 6.19
C CYS A 30 -3.70 2.48 4.70
N VAL A 31 -4.86 2.66 4.07
CA VAL A 31 -4.99 3.05 2.66
C VAL A 31 -5.83 4.32 2.57
N TYR A 32 -5.28 5.33 1.91
CA TYR A 32 -6.00 6.53 1.52
C TYR A 32 -6.45 6.41 0.06
N ASN A 33 -7.62 6.94 -0.27
CA ASN A 33 -8.16 7.01 -1.62
C ASN A 33 -8.55 8.47 -1.96
N PRO A 34 -7.58 9.41 -2.02
CA PRO A 34 -7.83 10.85 -2.25
C PRO A 34 -8.68 11.20 -3.46
N GLN A 35 -8.61 10.34 -4.47
CA GLN A 35 -9.24 10.49 -5.76
C GLN A 35 -9.72 9.11 -6.18
N THR A 36 -10.80 9.05 -6.95
CA THR A 36 -11.28 7.81 -7.53
C THR A 36 -10.12 7.06 -8.19
N CYS A 37 -9.86 5.84 -7.70
CA CYS A 37 -8.83 4.94 -8.21
C CYS A 37 -7.38 5.36 -7.95
N VAL A 38 -7.11 6.19 -6.95
CA VAL A 38 -5.75 6.48 -6.48
C VAL A 38 -5.61 5.99 -5.06
N PHE A 39 -4.89 4.89 -4.86
CA PHE A 39 -4.70 4.25 -3.56
C PHE A 39 -3.29 4.57 -3.03
N VAL A 40 -3.23 5.22 -1.87
CA VAL A 40 -1.98 5.57 -1.20
C VAL A 40 -1.83 4.67 0.03
N PHE A 41 -0.84 3.79 -0.01
CA PHE A 41 -0.47 2.94 1.12
C PHE A 41 0.48 3.70 2.04
N ARG A 42 0.12 3.77 3.32
CA ARG A 42 0.96 4.36 4.36
C ARG A 42 2.29 3.60 4.49
N GLY A 43 3.39 4.33 4.61
CA GLY A 43 4.67 3.78 5.06
C GLY A 43 4.71 3.62 6.59
N SER A 44 5.45 2.64 7.09
CA SER A 44 5.73 2.55 8.52
C SER A 44 6.94 3.43 8.86
N ASP A 45 6.87 4.16 9.95
CA ASP A 45 8.02 4.79 10.62
C ASP A 45 8.88 3.74 11.34
N ASP A 46 8.22 2.73 11.92
CA ASP A 46 8.85 1.57 12.53
C ASP A 46 8.96 0.38 11.57
N ALA A 47 9.30 0.64 10.30
CA ALA A 47 9.45 -0.41 9.28
C ALA A 47 10.43 -1.51 9.72
N TYR A 48 11.39 -1.17 10.60
CA TYR A 48 12.30 -2.12 11.22
C TYR A 48 11.64 -3.07 12.22
N ASP A 49 10.71 -2.60 13.06
CA ASP A 49 9.95 -3.48 13.96
C ASP A 49 8.98 -4.37 13.19
N TRP A 50 8.51 -3.88 12.04
CA TRP A 50 7.69 -4.67 11.15
C TRP A 50 8.46 -5.77 10.44
N ILE A 51 9.65 -5.45 9.93
CA ILE A 51 10.56 -6.43 9.32
C ILE A 51 11.09 -7.40 10.37
N SER A 52 11.33 -6.95 11.61
CA SER A 52 11.78 -7.81 12.71
C SER A 52 10.67 -8.76 13.20
N ASN A 53 9.42 -8.31 13.29
CA ASN A 53 8.27 -9.17 13.54
C ASN A 53 7.91 -10.06 12.33
N ALA A 54 8.26 -9.62 11.12
CA ALA A 54 8.16 -10.41 9.90
C ALA A 54 9.28 -11.46 9.77
N GLN A 55 10.08 -11.73 10.81
CA GLN A 55 11.07 -12.82 10.82
C GLN A 55 10.46 -14.23 10.60
N GLY A 56 9.13 -14.37 10.62
CA GLY A 56 8.40 -15.57 10.17
C GLY A 56 7.84 -15.52 8.73
N VAL A 57 8.07 -14.43 7.98
CA VAL A 57 7.41 -14.10 6.71
C VAL A 57 8.41 -13.82 5.56
N PHE A 58 9.65 -14.28 5.69
CA PHE A 58 10.64 -14.40 4.59
C PHE A 58 10.26 -15.49 3.58
N VAL A 59 8.97 -15.71 3.37
CA VAL A 59 8.47 -16.68 2.40
C VAL A 59 8.19 -15.90 1.13
N GLU A 60 8.90 -16.24 0.07
CA GLU A 60 8.58 -15.78 -1.26
C GLU A 60 7.22 -16.34 -1.70
N THR A 61 6.39 -15.51 -2.34
CA THR A 61 5.12 -15.94 -2.91
C THR A 61 4.97 -15.42 -4.33
N SER A 62 4.19 -16.12 -5.15
CA SER A 62 3.96 -15.72 -6.54
C SER A 62 2.69 -14.88 -6.65
N VAL A 63 2.82 -13.69 -7.24
CA VAL A 63 1.70 -12.83 -7.65
C VAL A 63 1.85 -12.58 -9.14
N ASN A 64 0.92 -13.09 -9.95
CA ASN A 64 0.93 -12.98 -11.42
C ASN A 64 2.31 -13.36 -12.02
N ASP A 65 2.80 -14.55 -11.65
CA ASP A 65 4.08 -15.13 -12.07
C ASP A 65 5.33 -14.34 -11.63
N ARG A 66 5.17 -13.38 -10.71
CA ARG A 66 6.30 -12.66 -10.10
C ARG A 66 6.49 -13.06 -8.65
N THR A 67 7.72 -13.40 -8.32
CA THR A 67 8.14 -13.67 -6.94
C THR A 67 8.17 -12.37 -6.13
N MET A 68 7.41 -12.35 -5.04
CA MET A 68 7.21 -11.20 -4.15
C MET A 68 7.42 -11.63 -2.69
N HIS A 69 7.81 -10.68 -1.84
CA HIS A 69 7.94 -10.94 -0.41
C HIS A 69 6.57 -11.20 0.24
N GLY A 70 6.38 -12.38 0.84
CA GLY A 70 5.09 -12.84 1.37
C GLY A 70 4.47 -11.90 2.40
N GLY A 71 5.29 -11.19 3.19
CA GLY A 71 4.82 -10.17 4.13
C GLY A 71 4.07 -9.03 3.46
N PHE A 72 4.61 -8.49 2.37
CA PHE A 72 3.95 -7.39 1.64
C PHE A 72 2.68 -7.89 0.93
N VAL A 73 2.68 -9.14 0.46
CA VAL A 73 1.51 -9.77 -0.16
C VAL A 73 0.39 -10.02 0.85
N SER A 74 0.72 -10.55 2.03
CA SER A 74 -0.23 -10.74 3.12
C SER A 74 -0.93 -9.43 3.49
N GLU A 75 -0.19 -8.34 3.47
CA GLU A 75 -0.68 -7.03 3.89
C GLU A 75 -1.50 -6.40 2.78
N PHE A 76 -1.05 -6.47 1.54
CA PHE A 76 -1.88 -6.15 0.38
C PHE A 76 -3.22 -6.89 0.39
N ASN A 77 -3.23 -8.19 0.73
CA ASN A 77 -4.44 -9.01 0.72
C ASN A 77 -5.53 -8.50 1.68
N LYS A 78 -5.17 -7.79 2.75
CA LYS A 78 -6.15 -7.14 3.65
C LYS A 78 -6.96 -6.06 2.93
N ALA A 79 -6.29 -5.23 2.13
CA ALA A 79 -6.94 -4.15 1.37
C ALA A 79 -7.49 -4.59 0.00
N LYS A 80 -7.16 -5.80 -0.47
CA LYS A 80 -7.52 -6.27 -1.82
C LYS A 80 -9.02 -6.18 -2.09
N SER A 81 -9.86 -6.65 -1.17
CA SER A 81 -11.32 -6.60 -1.32
C SER A 81 -11.83 -5.16 -1.40
N PHE A 82 -11.31 -4.27 -0.54
CA PHE A 82 -11.64 -2.84 -0.56
C PHE A 82 -11.31 -2.19 -1.91
N ILE A 83 -10.12 -2.47 -2.46
CA ILE A 83 -9.66 -1.94 -3.75
C ILE A 83 -10.53 -2.48 -4.89
N SER A 84 -10.76 -3.80 -4.94
CA SER A 84 -11.55 -4.45 -5.99
C SER A 84 -13.00 -3.94 -6.03
N GLY A 85 -13.58 -3.61 -4.87
CA GLY A 85 -14.93 -3.05 -4.77
C GLY A 85 -15.08 -1.66 -5.39
N LYS A 86 -13.98 -0.94 -5.70
CA LYS A 86 -14.03 0.39 -6.33
C LYS A 86 -14.17 0.36 -7.85
N SER A 87 -14.15 -0.83 -8.48
CA SER A 87 -14.37 -1.00 -9.94
C SER A 87 -13.50 -0.09 -10.82
N CYS A 88 -12.20 -0.06 -10.52
CA CYS A 88 -11.24 0.81 -11.20
C CYS A 88 -10.67 0.14 -12.45
N ALA A 89 -10.84 0.77 -13.62
CA ALA A 89 -10.25 0.28 -14.87
C ALA A 89 -8.72 0.44 -14.93
N ASN A 90 -8.17 1.48 -14.28
CA ASN A 90 -6.73 1.73 -14.21
C ASN A 90 -6.36 2.38 -12.86
N PRO A 91 -6.26 1.58 -11.78
CA PRO A 91 -5.92 2.10 -10.47
C PRO A 91 -4.45 2.55 -10.40
N THR A 92 -4.21 3.68 -9.73
CA THR A 92 -2.88 4.16 -9.40
C THR A 92 -2.56 3.80 -7.96
N PHE A 93 -1.42 3.15 -7.73
CA PHE A 93 -0.94 2.79 -6.40
C PHE A 93 0.30 3.61 -6.06
N ILE A 94 0.31 4.20 -4.87
CA ILE A 94 1.37 5.08 -4.38
C ILE A 94 1.74 4.63 -2.95
N GLY A 95 3.00 4.73 -2.59
CA GLY A 95 3.45 4.50 -1.23
C GLY A 95 4.94 4.78 -1.10
N HIS A 96 5.40 4.92 0.14
CA HIS A 96 6.82 5.09 0.48
C HIS A 96 7.24 4.02 1.48
N SER A 97 8.53 3.64 1.48
CA SER A 97 9.07 2.60 2.36
C SER A 97 8.21 1.31 2.28
N LEU A 98 7.72 0.80 3.41
CA LEU A 98 6.79 -0.32 3.49
C LEU A 98 5.56 -0.16 2.58
N GLY A 99 4.93 1.02 2.58
CA GLY A 99 3.77 1.32 1.75
C GLY A 99 4.12 1.27 0.26
N GLY A 100 5.35 1.62 -0.10
CA GLY A 100 5.85 1.50 -1.48
C GLY A 100 5.97 0.03 -1.92
N ALA A 101 6.41 -0.85 -1.02
CA ALA A 101 6.50 -2.28 -1.31
C ALA A 101 5.10 -2.92 -1.49
N ILE A 102 4.13 -2.54 -0.64
CA ILE A 102 2.73 -2.98 -0.78
C ILE A 102 2.11 -2.40 -2.07
N ALA A 103 2.41 -1.15 -2.41
CA ALA A 103 1.96 -0.52 -3.65
C ALA A 103 2.47 -1.27 -4.90
N GLU A 104 3.70 -1.79 -4.85
CA GLU A 104 4.26 -2.59 -5.95
C GLU A 104 3.54 -3.94 -6.10
N VAL A 105 3.23 -4.63 -5.00
CA VAL A 105 2.38 -5.84 -5.04
C VAL A 105 1.03 -5.52 -5.68
N ALA A 106 0.40 -4.41 -5.29
CA ALA A 106 -0.89 -4.00 -5.84
C ALA A 106 -0.82 -3.73 -7.34
N ARG A 107 0.25 -3.07 -7.83
CA ARG A 107 0.48 -2.86 -9.27
C ARG A 107 0.64 -4.16 -10.02
N VAL A 108 1.38 -5.12 -9.47
CA VAL A 108 1.55 -6.42 -10.12
C VAL A 108 0.26 -7.21 -10.12
N HIS A 109 -0.58 -7.07 -9.09
CA HIS A 109 -1.85 -7.77 -9.00
C HIS A 109 -2.93 -7.24 -9.95
N PHE A 110 -3.06 -5.91 -10.05
CA PHE A 110 -4.13 -5.23 -10.79
C PHE A 110 -3.72 -4.69 -12.17
N GLY A 111 -2.41 -4.65 -12.45
CA GLY A 111 -1.85 -4.20 -13.73
C GLY A 111 -1.80 -5.28 -14.80
#